data_AF-A0A355ABG7-F1
#
_entry.id   AF-A0A355ABG7-F1
#
_cell.length_a   1.000
_cell.length_b   1.000
_cell.length_c   1.000
_cell.angle_alpha   90.00
_cell.angle_beta   90.00
_cell.angle_gamma   90.00
#
_symmetry.space_group_name_H-M   'P 1'
#
loop_
_entity.id
_entity.type
_entity.pdbx_description
1 polymer ?
#
loop_
_entity_poly.entity_id
_entity_poly.type
_entity_poly.pdbx_seq_one_letter_code
_entity_poly.pdbx_strand_id
1 'polypeptide(L)' 'MTDGLYAKFNTSKGDILVNLTFDKTPGTVGNFVALAEGNLENNIHSQGTPYY' A
#
# COMPACT_ATOMS: atom_id res chain seq x y z
N MET A 1 -3.18 -19.23 5.48
CA MET A 1 -3.12 -18.08 4.56
C MET A 1 -2.42 -18.55 3.32
N THR A 2 -2.90 -18.19 2.14
CA THR A 2 -2.19 -18.42 0.88
C THR A 2 -1.03 -17.42 0.78
N ASP A 3 0.04 -17.80 0.12
CA ASP A 3 1.13 -16.86 -0.16
C ASP A 3 0.60 -15.70 -1.02
N GLY A 4 0.93 -14.47 -0.65
CA GLY A 4 0.43 -13.28 -1.31
C GLY A 4 0.89 -11.98 -0.64
N LEU A 5 0.60 -10.86 -1.29
CA LEU A 5 0.86 -9.53 -0.75
C LEU A 5 -0.45 -8.88 -0.35
N TYR A 6 -0.56 -8.46 0.90
CA TYR A 6 -1.82 -7.98 1.47
C TYR A 6 -1.65 -6.58 2.05
N ALA A 7 -2.71 -5.78 1.99
CA ALA A 7 -2.79 -4.50 2.69
C ALA A 7 -3.95 -4.53 3.69
N LYS A 8 -3.73 -3.93 4.85
CA LYS A 8 -4.74 -3.79 5.90
C LYS A 8 -5.12 -2.32 6.05
N PHE A 9 -6.32 -1.97 5.64
CA PHE A 9 -6.87 -0.64 5.85
C PHE A 9 -7.53 -0.58 7.23
N ASN A 10 -7.08 0.35 8.06
CA ASN A 10 -7.74 0.66 9.33
C ASN A 10 -8.75 1.78 9.06
N THR A 11 -10.04 1.49 9.21
CA THR A 11 -11.11 2.48 8.99
C THR A 11 -11.89 2.71 10.28
N SER A 12 -12.69 3.78 10.34
CA SER A 12 -13.59 4.03 11.47
C SER A 12 -14.67 2.94 11.65
N LYS A 13 -14.88 2.09 10.65
CA LYS A 13 -15.83 0.97 10.67
C LYS A 13 -15.14 -0.38 10.89
N GLY A 14 -13.85 -0.38 11.25
CA GLY A 14 -13.04 -1.56 11.44
C GLY A 14 -12.06 -1.82 10.29
N ASP A 15 -11.47 -3.01 10.32
CA ASP A 15 -10.35 -3.37 9.47
C ASP A 15 -10.81 -4.02 8.16
N ILE A 16 -10.20 -3.62 7.05
CA ILE A 16 -10.41 -4.24 5.73
C ILE A 16 -9.08 -4.83 5.28
N LEU A 17 -9.04 -6.15 5.12
CA LEU A 17 -7.88 -6.85 4.56
C LEU A 17 -8.12 -7.11 3.07
N VAL A 18 -7.20 -6.63 2.22
CA VAL A 18 -7.25 -6.85 0.78
C VAL A 18 -6.02 -7.62 0.30
N ASN A 19 -6.21 -8.44 -0.73
CA ASN A 19 -5.10 -9.06 -1.46
C ASN A 19 -4.72 -8.17 -2.64
N LEU A 20 -3.43 -7.88 -2.80
CA LEU A 20 -2.89 -7.07 -3.88
C LEU A 20 -2.50 -7.97 -5.06
N THR A 21 -3.03 -7.66 -6.24
CA THR A 21 -2.83 -8.47 -7.47
C THR A 21 -1.53 -8.10 -8.18
N PHE A 22 -0.39 -8.24 -7.47
CA PHE A 22 0.92 -7.85 -7.98
C PHE A 22 1.37 -8.64 -9.22
N ASP A 23 0.82 -9.85 -9.40
CA ASP A 23 1.04 -10.71 -10.56
C ASP A 23 0.49 -10.12 -11.86
N LYS A 24 -0.65 -9.41 -11.80
CA LYS A 24 -1.30 -8.80 -12.97
C LYS A 24 -1.00 -7.31 -13.11
N THR A 25 -0.83 -6.60 -12.00
CA THR A 25 -0.65 -5.14 -11.97
C THR A 25 0.57 -4.72 -11.13
N PRO A 26 1.79 -5.23 -11.45
CA PRO A 26 2.97 -5.03 -10.62
C PRO A 26 3.33 -3.55 -10.41
N GLY A 27 3.22 -2.71 -11.45
CA GLY A 27 3.51 -1.28 -11.36
C GLY A 27 2.54 -0.53 -10.44
N THR A 28 1.24 -0.85 -10.51
CA THR A 28 0.22 -0.23 -9.66
C THR A 28 0.41 -0.65 -8.20
N VAL A 29 0.65 -1.94 -7.96
CA VAL A 29 0.90 -2.45 -6.60
C VAL A 29 2.19 -1.88 -6.04
N GLY A 30 3.28 -1.84 -6.81
CA GLY A 30 4.55 -1.26 -6.40
C GLY A 30 4.42 0.22 -6.04
N ASN A 31 3.72 1.02 -6.85
CA ASN A 31 3.47 2.43 -6.55
C ASN A 31 2.65 2.60 -5.26
N PHE A 32 1.59 1.83 -5.07
CA PHE A 32 0.77 1.89 -3.85
C PHE A 32 1.57 1.54 -2.59
N VAL A 33 2.33 0.44 -2.62
CA VAL A 33 3.15 -0.02 -1.48
C VAL A 33 4.23 1.01 -1.16
N ALA A 34 4.95 1.52 -2.16
CA ALA A 34 6.01 2.50 -1.94
C ALA A 34 5.47 3.81 -1.33
N LEU A 35 4.27 4.25 -1.71
CA LEU A 35 3.60 5.39 -1.08
C LEU A 35 3.14 5.06 0.36
N ALA A 36 2.51 3.90 0.56
CA ALA A 36 2.02 3.47 1.87
C ALA A 36 3.15 3.28 2.90
N GLU A 37 4.34 2.88 2.46
CA GLU A 37 5.52 2.74 3.32
C GLU A 37 6.34 4.04 3.44
N GLY A 38 5.99 5.10 2.69
CA GLY A 38 6.73 6.36 2.67
C GLY A 38 8.04 6.31 1.89
N ASN A 39 8.27 5.24 1.12
CA ASN A 39 9.49 5.03 0.34
C ASN A 39 9.52 5.82 -0.98
N LEU A 40 8.36 6.32 -1.45
CA LEU A 40 8.25 7.10 -2.68
C LEU A 40 8.16 8.60 -2.40
N GLU A 41 9.12 9.36 -2.95
CA GLU A 41 9.13 10.83 -2.89
C GLU A 41 7.90 11.42 -3.61
N ASN A 42 7.28 12.43 -3.01
CA ASN A 42 6.12 13.12 -3.54
C ASN A 42 6.07 14.56 -3.00
N ASN A 43 5.20 15.39 -3.58
CA ASN A 43 5.14 16.82 -3.25
C ASN A 43 4.26 17.15 -2.03
N ILE A 44 3.65 16.16 -1.38
CA ILE A 44 2.67 16.36 -0.29
C ILE A 44 3.31 16.08 1.07
N HIS A 45 4.09 15.00 1.16
CA HIS A 45 4.78 14.59 2.39
C HIS A 45 6.27 14.39 2.11
N SER A 46 7.11 14.75 3.09
CA SER A 46 8.55 14.47 3.03
C SER A 46 8.82 12.97 2.97
N GLN A 47 9.84 12.57 2.21
CA GLN A 47 10.23 11.16 2.07
C GLN A 47 10.45 10.48 3.43
N GLY A 48 10.06 9.21 3.54
CA GLY A 48 10.02 8.44 4.78
C GLY A 48 8.71 8.58 5.56
N THR A 49 7.81 9.47 5.15
CA THR A 49 6.47 9.61 5.75
C THR A 49 5.45 8.83 4.93
N PRO A 50 4.73 7.86 5.50
CA PRO A 50 3.62 7.17 4.84
C PRO A 50 2.61 8.15 4.25
N TYR A 51 2.17 7.89 3.02
CA TYR A 51 1.21 8.76 2.32
C TYR A 51 -0.24 8.56 2.77
N TYR A 52 -0.61 7.33 3.18
CA TYR A 52 -1.98 6.93 3.52
C TYR A 52 -2.18 6.71 5.02
#